data_AF-A0A9X6TH78-F1
#
_entry.id   AF-A0A9X6TH78-F1
#
_cell.length_a   1.000
_cell.length_b   1.000
_cell.length_c   1.000
_cell.angle_alpha   90.00
_cell.angle_beta   90.00
_cell.angle_gamma   90.00
#
_symmetry.space_group_name_H-M   'P 1'
#
loop_
_entity.id
_entity.type
_entity.pdbx_description
1 polymer ?
#
loop_
_entity_poly.entity_id
_entity_poly.type
_entity_poly.pdbx_seq_one_letter_code
_entity_poly.pdbx_strand_id
1 'polypeptide(L)'
;MGDLKGNNHYLIRFLYLLIAWCVAIKPIFLSSETSKVAFCSTLFLFFVPLTIDYLGMSVNTKLGVLLKNIGFYSTLLPIVVIICITFEGLEVDLSSKMMYGISFYVIWWVLLTWIALSFIDWIYFSYNPVEQKVSEEIVSDVREGLRYNIPNPMDSRIDYHERQYEAEIAASNEGGIER
;
A
#
# COMPACT_ATOMS: atom_id res chain seq x y z
N MET A 1 -2.16 13.51 0.01
CA MET A 1 -3.45 12.85 0.25
C MET A 1 -3.20 11.36 0.26
N GLY A 2 -3.24 10.72 1.42
CA GLY A 2 -3.19 9.26 1.53
C GLY A 2 -4.63 8.77 1.64
N ASP A 3 -5.13 8.12 0.59
CA ASP A 3 -6.46 7.52 0.60
C ASP A 3 -6.55 6.49 1.74
N LEU A 4 -7.69 6.47 2.44
CA LEU A 4 -7.94 5.51 3.50
C LEU A 4 -7.80 4.09 2.95
N LYS A 5 -6.88 3.35 3.55
CA LYS A 5 -6.64 1.94 3.25
C LYS A 5 -7.82 1.14 3.81
N GLY A 6 -8.66 0.63 2.92
CA GLY A 6 -9.80 -0.21 3.30
C GLY A 6 -9.37 -1.47 4.03
N ASN A 7 -10.31 -2.15 4.69
CA ASN A 7 -10.02 -3.29 5.57
C ASN A 7 -9.20 -4.41 4.89
N ASN A 8 -9.42 -4.61 3.58
CA ASN A 8 -8.71 -5.57 2.75
C ASN A 8 -7.21 -5.26 2.63
N HIS A 9 -6.81 -3.99 2.72
CA HIS A 9 -5.43 -3.56 2.62
C HIS A 9 -4.57 -4.08 3.77
N TYR A 10 -5.07 -4.00 5.01
CA TYR A 10 -4.33 -4.50 6.19
C TYR A 10 -4.13 -6.01 6.14
N LEU A 11 -5.12 -6.75 5.64
CA LEU A 11 -5.02 -8.19 5.40
C LEU A 11 -3.99 -8.50 4.31
N ILE A 12 -4.02 -7.77 3.18
CA ILE A 12 -3.04 -7.94 2.09
C ILE A 12 -1.62 -7.67 2.59
N ARG A 13 -1.43 -6.63 3.42
CA ARG A 13 -0.14 -6.33 4.03
C ARG A 13 0.35 -7.45 4.94
N PHE A 14 -0.53 -7.99 5.78
CA PHE A 14 -0.18 -9.14 6.64
C PHE A 14 0.25 -10.35 5.80
N LEU A 15 -0.52 -10.71 4.76
CA LEU A 15 -0.19 -11.82 3.86
C LEU A 15 1.12 -11.57 3.10
N TYR A 16 1.35 -10.34 2.63
CA TYR A 16 2.59 -9.95 1.99
C TYR A 16 3.80 -10.19 2.90
N LEU A 17 3.73 -9.75 4.16
CA LEU A 17 4.83 -9.94 5.11
C LEU A 17 5.06 -11.39 5.45
N LEU A 18 3.99 -12.17 5.58
CA LEU A 18 4.09 -13.61 5.81
C LEU A 18 4.82 -14.30 4.65
N ILE A 19 4.45 -13.98 3.41
CA ILE A 19 5.10 -14.51 2.21
C ILE A 19 6.55 -14.03 2.13
N ALA A 20 6.81 -12.75 2.36
CA ALA A 20 8.15 -12.17 2.32
C ALA A 20 9.08 -12.81 3.37
N TRP A 21 8.57 -13.08 4.57
CA TRP A 21 9.30 -13.77 5.63
C TRP A 21 9.64 -15.23 5.27
N CYS A 22 8.70 -15.95 4.63
CA CYS A 22 8.96 -17.28 4.10
C CYS A 22 10.02 -17.25 2.97
N VAL A 23 9.91 -16.29 2.04
CA VAL A 23 10.88 -16.12 0.95
C VAL A 23 12.27 -15.77 1.48
N ALA A 24 12.34 -14.99 2.56
CA ALA A 24 13.58 -14.57 3.18
C ALA A 24 14.39 -15.74 3.78
N ILE A 25 13.76 -16.88 4.10
CA ILE A 25 14.44 -18.09 4.59
C ILE A 25 15.56 -18.52 3.64
N LYS A 26 15.31 -18.49 2.32
CA LYS A 26 16.28 -18.98 1.33
C LYS A 26 17.57 -18.14 1.30
N PRO A 27 17.52 -16.82 1.05
CA PRO A 27 18.71 -15.97 1.06
C PRO A 27 19.30 -15.76 2.46
N ILE A 28 18.51 -15.75 3.55
CA ILE A 28 19.04 -15.47 4.89
C ILE A 28 19.60 -16.73 5.56
N PHE A 29 18.95 -17.88 5.39
CA PHE A 29 19.27 -19.08 6.16
C PHE A 29 19.81 -20.23 5.32
N LEU A 30 19.15 -20.58 4.21
CA LEU A 30 19.45 -21.81 3.47
C LEU A 30 20.62 -21.69 2.48
N SER A 31 20.91 -20.49 1.97
CA SER A 31 22.00 -20.33 0.99
C SER A 31 23.37 -20.48 1.64
N SER A 32 24.23 -21.30 1.05
CA SER A 32 25.64 -21.45 1.42
C SER A 32 26.49 -20.26 0.95
N GLU A 33 26.09 -19.64 -0.16
CA GLU A 33 26.74 -18.47 -0.75
C GLU A 33 25.74 -17.33 -0.83
N THR A 34 25.52 -16.66 0.29
CA THR A 34 24.65 -15.47 0.33
C THR A 34 25.51 -14.26 0.01
N SER A 35 25.21 -13.56 -1.08
CA SER A 35 25.85 -12.27 -1.35
C SER A 35 25.31 -11.19 -0.41
N LYS A 36 26.16 -10.24 -0.01
CA LYS A 36 25.77 -9.05 0.77
C LYS A 36 24.56 -8.35 0.15
N VAL A 37 24.55 -8.25 -1.17
CA VAL A 37 23.49 -7.62 -1.97
C VAL A 37 22.17 -8.38 -1.87
N ALA A 38 22.20 -9.72 -1.94
CA ALA A 38 20.99 -10.53 -1.80
C ALA A 38 20.38 -10.41 -0.40
N PHE A 39 21.22 -10.43 0.64
CA PHE A 39 20.80 -10.22 2.02
C PHE A 39 20.17 -8.83 2.22
N CYS A 40 20.87 -7.77 1.83
CA CYS A 40 20.39 -6.39 1.99
C CYS A 40 19.11 -6.15 1.16
N SER A 41 19.05 -6.62 -0.08
CA SER A 41 17.87 -6.49 -0.94
C SER A 41 16.64 -7.20 -0.35
N THR A 42 16.83 -8.38 0.25
CA THR A 42 15.73 -9.12 0.88
C THR A 42 15.15 -8.34 2.05
N LEU A 43 16.01 -7.83 2.93
CA LEU A 43 15.56 -7.01 4.06
C LEU A 43 14.95 -5.68 3.60
N PHE A 44 15.52 -5.05 2.57
CA PHE A 44 15.01 -3.80 2.01
C PHE A 44 13.60 -3.99 1.45
N LEU A 45 13.38 -5.04 0.67
CA LEU A 45 12.06 -5.41 0.15
C LEU A 45 11.07 -5.74 1.26
N PHE A 46 11.53 -6.22 2.41
CA PHE A 46 10.66 -6.46 3.56
C PHE A 46 10.21 -5.14 4.24
N PHE A 47 11.14 -4.22 4.52
CA PHE A 47 10.86 -3.03 5.35
C PHE A 47 10.36 -1.80 4.59
N VAL A 48 10.74 -1.62 3.32
CA VAL A 48 10.36 -0.42 2.56
C VAL A 48 8.86 -0.33 2.30
N PRO A 49 8.18 -1.40 1.83
CA PRO A 49 6.73 -1.38 1.66
C PRO A 49 6.02 -1.07 2.98
N LEU A 50 6.48 -1.62 4.10
CA LEU A 50 5.96 -1.33 5.45
C LEU A 50 6.09 0.15 5.82
N THR A 51 7.23 0.77 5.55
CA THR A 51 7.46 2.18 5.91
C THR A 51 6.59 3.11 5.08
N ILE A 52 6.50 2.87 3.77
CA ILE A 52 5.56 3.58 2.89
C ILE A 52 4.13 3.36 3.37
N ASP A 53 3.82 2.15 3.82
CA ASP A 53 2.51 1.79 4.27
C ASP A 53 2.07 2.59 5.50
N TYR A 54 2.90 2.60 6.55
CA TYR A 54 2.67 3.38 7.77
C TYR A 54 2.64 4.88 7.50
N LEU A 55 3.49 5.40 6.60
CA LEU A 55 3.48 6.81 6.22
C LEU A 55 2.13 7.22 5.62
N GLY A 56 1.60 6.40 4.72
CA GLY A 56 0.34 6.64 4.00
C GLY A 56 -0.93 6.31 4.79
N MET A 57 -0.82 5.78 6.01
CA MET A 57 -1.98 5.42 6.83
C MET A 57 -2.59 6.66 7.50
N SER A 58 -3.88 6.91 7.29
CA SER A 58 -4.67 7.86 8.09
C SER A 58 -5.28 7.13 9.28
N VAL A 59 -5.25 7.76 10.45
CA VAL A 59 -5.71 7.15 11.70
C VAL A 59 -6.44 8.19 12.52
N ASN A 60 -7.59 7.81 13.09
CA ASN A 60 -8.51 8.75 13.73
C ASN A 60 -8.54 8.59 15.26
N THR A 61 -7.94 7.53 15.78
CA THR A 61 -7.88 7.21 17.20
C THR A 61 -6.48 7.43 17.79
N LYS A 62 -6.41 7.84 19.06
CA LYS A 62 -5.12 8.05 19.78
C LYS A 62 -4.26 6.79 19.81
N LEU A 63 -4.88 5.63 20.02
CA LEU A 63 -4.18 4.34 20.05
C LEU A 63 -3.70 3.93 18.66
N GLY A 64 -4.49 4.19 17.62
CA GLY A 64 -4.05 3.96 16.25
C GLY A 64 -2.90 4.90 15.82
N VAL A 65 -2.87 6.16 16.28
CA VAL A 65 -1.71 7.06 16.07
C VAL A 65 -0.45 6.50 16.73
N LEU A 66 -0.58 5.94 17.93
CA LEU A 66 0.53 5.28 18.62
C LEU A 66 1.04 4.07 17.82
N LEU A 67 0.14 3.18 17.39
CA LEU A 67 0.49 2.01 16.57
C LEU A 67 1.16 2.41 15.26
N LYS A 68 0.63 3.43 14.56
CA LYS A 68 1.24 3.99 13.35
C LYS A 68 2.66 4.48 13.59
N ASN A 69 2.89 5.24 14.66
CA ASN A 69 4.21 5.79 14.96
C ASN A 69 5.21 4.69 15.34
N ILE A 70 4.80 3.74 16.19
CA ILE A 70 5.63 2.59 16.55
C ILE A 70 5.97 1.77 15.30
N GLY A 71 4.98 1.48 14.46
CA GLY A 71 5.18 0.79 13.18
C GLY A 71 6.18 1.52 12.30
N PHE A 72 5.95 2.81 12.05
CA PHE A 72 6.82 3.63 11.20
C PHE A 72 8.27 3.71 11.70
N TYR A 73 8.50 4.05 12.97
CA TYR A 73 9.86 4.21 13.48
C TYR A 73 10.58 2.86 13.63
N SER A 74 9.84 1.80 14.00
CA SER A 74 10.42 0.46 14.09
C SER A 74 10.81 -0.11 12.71
N THR A 75 10.16 0.29 11.61
CA THR A 75 10.51 -0.13 10.26
C THR A 75 11.56 0.76 9.60
N LEU A 76 11.57 2.05 9.93
CA LEU A 76 12.54 3.02 9.40
C LEU A 76 13.97 2.72 9.87
N LEU A 77 14.14 2.37 11.15
CA LEU A 77 15.47 2.11 11.73
C LEU A 77 16.20 0.96 11.01
N PRO A 78 15.59 -0.22 10.78
CA PRO A 78 16.19 -1.28 9.96
C PRO A 78 16.56 -0.84 8.55
N ILE A 79 15.78 0.02 7.88
CA ILE A 79 16.12 0.55 6.55
C ILE A 79 17.42 1.34 6.60
N VAL A 80 17.57 2.23 7.58
CA VAL A 80 18.81 3.00 7.76
C VAL A 80 19.99 2.06 7.98
N VAL A 81 19.83 1.04 8.81
CA VAL A 81 20.87 0.02 9.05
C VAL A 81 21.25 -0.70 7.75
N ILE A 82 20.28 -1.12 6.93
CA ILE A 82 20.51 -1.78 5.64
C ILE A 82 21.29 -0.87 4.68
N ILE A 83 20.96 0.43 4.64
CA ILE A 83 21.67 1.42 3.84
C ILE A 83 23.12 1.54 4.32
N CYS A 84 23.35 1.65 5.63
CA CYS A 84 24.70 1.72 6.21
C CYS A 84 25.55 0.49 5.89
N ILE A 85 24.96 -0.72 5.93
CA ILE A 85 25.65 -1.95 5.51
C ILE A 85 26.01 -1.88 4.03
N THR A 86 25.07 -1.45 3.18
CA THR A 86 25.23 -1.45 1.73
C THR A 86 26.40 -0.55 1.28
N PHE A 87 26.54 0.63 1.88
CA PHE A 87 27.60 1.61 1.55
C PHE A 87 28.94 1.37 2.27
N GLU A 88 29.23 0.12 2.68
CA GLU A 88 30.46 -0.27 3.40
C GLU A 88 30.64 0.37 4.79
N GLY A 89 29.64 1.08 5.32
CA GLY A 89 29.72 1.66 6.66
C GLY A 89 29.71 0.63 7.79
N LEU A 90 29.26 -0.60 7.51
CA LEU A 90 29.08 -1.67 8.50
C LEU A 90 29.44 -3.04 7.89
N GLU A 91 30.33 -3.78 8.54
CA GLU A 91 30.74 -5.14 8.12
C GLU A 91 29.70 -6.20 8.48
N VAL A 92 29.53 -7.19 7.60
CA VAL A 92 28.65 -8.34 7.77
C VAL A 92 29.44 -9.60 7.40
N ASP A 93 29.57 -10.53 8.34
CA ASP A 93 30.27 -11.79 8.10
C ASP A 93 29.28 -12.79 7.47
N LEU A 94 29.35 -12.90 6.15
CA LEU A 94 28.53 -13.81 5.35
C LEU A 94 28.98 -15.27 5.49
N SER A 95 30.25 -15.51 5.84
CA SER A 95 30.79 -16.86 6.02
C SER A 95 30.27 -17.46 7.31
N SER A 96 30.31 -16.68 8.40
CA SER A 96 29.79 -17.11 9.70
C SER A 96 28.29 -16.86 9.87
N LYS A 97 27.62 -16.24 8.89
CA LYS A 97 26.21 -15.80 8.95
C LYS A 97 25.89 -14.98 10.19
N MET A 98 26.78 -14.03 10.50
CA MET A 98 26.64 -13.13 11.64
C MET A 98 26.72 -11.67 11.22
N MET A 99 25.96 -10.84 11.94
CA MET A 99 25.97 -9.39 11.82
C MET A 99 26.03 -8.82 13.23
N TYR A 100 27.12 -8.12 13.58
CA TYR A 100 27.33 -7.55 14.93
C TYR A 100 27.17 -8.56 16.07
N GLY A 101 27.62 -9.81 15.88
CA GLY A 101 27.47 -10.89 16.86
C GLY A 101 26.05 -11.50 16.94
N ILE A 102 25.12 -11.02 16.12
CA ILE A 102 23.77 -11.55 16.00
C ILE A 102 23.76 -12.53 14.81
N SER A 103 23.30 -13.76 15.03
CA SER A 103 23.17 -14.73 13.95
C SER A 103 22.02 -14.37 13.02
N PHE A 104 22.15 -14.72 11.74
CA PHE A 104 21.08 -14.52 10.75
C PHE A 104 19.79 -15.24 11.13
N TYR A 105 19.88 -16.34 11.90
CA TYR A 105 18.72 -17.03 12.47
C TYR A 105 17.92 -16.14 13.43
N VAL A 106 18.62 -15.40 14.30
CA VAL A 106 17.97 -14.44 15.21
C VAL A 106 17.33 -13.31 14.41
N ILE A 107 18.01 -12.79 13.38
CA ILE A 107 17.45 -11.75 12.50
C ILE A 107 16.15 -12.22 11.85
N TRP A 108 16.12 -13.44 11.32
CA TRP A 108 14.91 -14.00 10.71
C TRP A 108 13.75 -14.16 11.70
N TRP A 109 14.01 -14.59 12.94
CA TRP A 109 12.99 -14.60 13.99
C TRP A 109 12.54 -13.20 14.37
N VAL A 110 13.45 -12.24 14.42
CA VAL A 110 13.14 -10.85 14.70
C VAL A 110 12.21 -10.28 13.62
N LEU A 111 12.36 -10.65 12.34
CA LEU A 111 11.41 -10.29 11.27
C LEU A 111 9.96 -10.74 11.55
N LEU A 112 9.77 -11.84 12.27
CA LEU A 112 8.44 -12.33 12.66
C LEU A 112 7.68 -11.30 13.53
N THR A 113 8.41 -10.46 14.27
CA THR A 113 7.83 -9.41 15.12
C THR A 113 7.01 -8.42 14.28
N TRP A 114 7.46 -8.08 13.06
CA TRP A 114 6.70 -7.20 12.16
C TRP A 114 5.48 -7.88 11.54
N ILE A 115 5.53 -9.20 11.35
CA ILE A 115 4.33 -9.97 10.97
C ILE A 115 3.30 -9.92 12.09
N ALA A 116 3.73 -10.14 13.33
CA ALA A 116 2.85 -10.07 14.50
C ALA A 116 2.25 -8.65 14.68
N LEU A 117 3.06 -7.60 14.51
CA LEU A 117 2.57 -6.22 14.51
C LEU A 117 1.54 -5.99 13.40
N SER A 118 1.81 -6.45 12.17
CA SER A 118 0.84 -6.29 11.07
C SER A 118 -0.46 -7.07 11.31
N PHE A 119 -0.41 -8.19 12.04
CA PHE A 119 -1.59 -8.94 12.44
C PHE A 119 -2.39 -8.20 13.52
N ILE A 120 -1.73 -7.62 14.52
CA ILE A 120 -2.37 -6.77 15.54
C ILE A 120 -3.05 -5.57 14.90
N ASP A 121 -2.35 -4.89 13.99
CA ASP A 121 -2.90 -3.77 13.24
C ASP A 121 -4.13 -4.21 12.42
N TRP A 122 -4.05 -5.35 11.74
CA TRP A 122 -5.20 -5.89 11.00
C TRP A 122 -6.40 -6.07 11.93
N ILE A 123 -6.25 -6.74 13.08
CA ILE A 123 -7.33 -6.90 14.05
C ILE A 123 -7.84 -5.54 14.54
N TYR A 124 -6.94 -4.63 14.92
CA TYR A 124 -7.32 -3.34 15.48
C TYR A 124 -8.13 -2.51 14.49
N PHE A 125 -7.62 -2.32 13.27
CA PHE A 125 -8.30 -1.51 12.25
C PHE A 125 -9.50 -2.23 11.63
N SER A 126 -9.55 -3.57 11.67
CA SER A 126 -10.71 -4.34 11.22
C SER A 126 -11.88 -4.32 12.17
N TYR A 127 -11.67 -4.25 13.47
CA TYR A 127 -12.73 -4.41 14.47
C TYR A 127 -13.00 -3.14 15.29
N ASN A 128 -12.21 -2.08 15.14
CA ASN A 128 -12.46 -0.82 15.83
C ASN A 128 -13.66 -0.09 15.19
N PRO A 129 -14.77 0.11 15.93
CA PRO A 129 -15.99 0.70 15.40
C PRO A 129 -15.83 2.17 14.97
N VAL A 130 -14.86 2.89 15.53
CA VAL A 130 -14.59 4.29 15.16
C VAL A 130 -13.88 4.34 13.81
N GLU A 131 -12.87 3.49 13.61
CA GLU A 131 -12.12 3.43 12.34
C GLU A 131 -12.99 2.85 11.22
N GLN A 132 -13.88 1.90 11.53
CA GLN A 132 -14.87 1.39 10.57
C GLN A 132 -15.82 2.49 10.09
N LYS A 133 -16.42 3.26 11.02
CA LYS A 133 -17.35 4.34 10.65
C LYS A 133 -16.68 5.41 9.79
N VAL A 134 -15.47 5.84 10.14
CA VAL A 134 -14.73 6.83 9.36
C VAL A 134 -14.32 6.27 8.00
N SER A 135 -13.96 4.98 7.92
CA SER A 135 -13.69 4.34 6.64
C SER A 135 -14.94 4.25 5.75
N GLU A 136 -16.11 3.97 6.33
CA GLU A 136 -17.37 3.93 5.58
C GLU A 136 -17.78 5.32 5.09
N GLU A 137 -17.68 6.34 5.95
CA GLU A 137 -18.01 7.74 5.64
C GLU A 137 -17.12 8.30 4.52
N ILE A 138 -15.82 8.00 4.55
CA ILE A 138 -14.90 8.48 3.51
C ILE A 138 -15.11 7.70 2.20
N VAL A 139 -15.43 6.40 2.26
CA VAL A 139 -15.78 5.63 1.05
C VAL A 139 -17.09 6.15 0.44
N SER A 140 -18.07 6.55 1.25
CA SER A 140 -19.28 7.21 0.73
C SER A 140 -18.95 8.56 0.09
N ASP A 141 -18.13 9.40 0.74
CA ASP A 141 -17.77 10.71 0.21
C ASP A 141 -17.00 10.62 -1.11
N VAL A 142 -16.06 9.68 -1.23
CA VAL A 142 -15.33 9.41 -2.48
C VAL A 142 -16.28 8.89 -3.56
N ARG A 143 -17.21 7.99 -3.21
CA ARG A 143 -18.20 7.46 -4.15
C ARG A 143 -19.18 8.56 -4.61
N GLU A 144 -19.58 9.46 -3.73
CA GLU A 144 -20.42 10.61 -4.08
C GLU A 144 -19.65 11.61 -4.93
N GLY A 145 -18.42 11.97 -4.56
CA GLY A 145 -17.55 12.83 -5.37
C GLY A 145 -17.26 12.27 -6.77
N LEU A 146 -17.15 10.94 -6.91
CA LEU A 146 -17.06 10.26 -8.21
C LEU A 146 -18.39 10.31 -8.98
N ARG A 147 -19.54 10.18 -8.31
CA ARG A 147 -20.86 10.31 -8.96
C ARG A 147 -21.09 11.71 -9.53
N TYR A 148 -20.60 12.76 -8.88
CA TYR A 148 -20.68 14.13 -9.39
C TYR A 148 -19.73 14.41 -10.56
N ASN A 149 -18.63 13.65 -10.70
CA ASN A 149 -17.59 13.87 -11.70
C ASN A 149 -17.59 12.90 -12.89
N ILE A 150 -18.55 11.99 -12.99
CA ILE A 150 -18.75 11.19 -14.20
C ILE A 150 -19.83 11.91 -15.03
N PRO A 151 -19.48 12.80 -15.98
CA PRO A 151 -20.44 13.19 -17.00
C PRO A 151 -20.86 11.90 -17.68
N ASN A 152 -22.13 11.54 -17.55
CA ASN A 152 -22.68 10.35 -18.17
C ASN A 152 -22.44 10.47 -19.69
N PRO A 153 -21.56 9.66 -20.29
CA PRO A 153 -21.23 9.79 -21.71
C PRO A 153 -22.44 9.46 -22.60
N MET A 154 -23.48 8.85 -22.03
CA MET A 154 -24.76 8.64 -22.69
C MET A 154 -25.54 9.95 -22.84
N ASP A 155 -25.61 10.77 -21.80
CA ASP A 155 -26.39 12.02 -21.81
C ASP A 155 -25.78 13.05 -22.77
N SER A 156 -24.45 13.10 -22.86
CA SER A 156 -23.76 13.96 -23.84
C SER A 156 -23.88 13.45 -25.28
N ARG A 157 -24.04 12.13 -25.48
CA ARG A 157 -24.33 11.54 -26.81
C ARG A 157 -25.77 11.76 -27.23
N ILE A 158 -26.72 11.70 -26.29
CA ILE A 158 -28.13 11.97 -26.56
C ILE A 158 -28.31 13.42 -27.02
N ASP A 159 -27.75 14.39 -26.28
CA ASP A 159 -27.84 15.82 -26.63
C ASP A 159 -27.18 16.14 -27.99
N TYR A 160 -26.10 15.46 -28.36
CA TYR A 160 -25.49 15.61 -29.69
C TYR A 160 -26.40 15.11 -30.83
N HIS A 161 -27.00 13.92 -30.67
CA HIS A 161 -27.87 13.34 -31.70
C HIS A 161 -29.22 14.05 -31.78
N GLU A 162 -29.76 14.52 -30.66
CA GLU A 162 -31.00 15.28 -30.58
C GLU A 162 -30.85 16.63 -31.30
N ARG A 163 -29.74 17.34 -31.07
CA ARG A 163 -29.41 18.57 -31.82
C ARG A 163 -29.16 18.34 -33.30
N GLN A 164 -28.51 17.24 -33.68
CA GLN A 164 -28.38 16.89 -35.11
C GLN A 164 -29.73 16.64 -35.76
N TYR A 165 -30.63 15.93 -35.08
CA TYR A 165 -31.96 15.63 -35.59
C TYR A 165 -32.83 16.90 -35.72
N GLU A 166 -32.77 17.79 -34.72
CA GLU A 166 -33.44 19.10 -34.79
C GLU A 166 -32.90 19.96 -35.94
N ALA A 167 -31.58 19.97 -36.16
CA ALA A 167 -30.96 20.68 -37.27
C ALA A 167 -31.35 20.11 -38.65
N GLU A 168 -31.46 18.78 -38.76
CA GLU A 168 -31.94 18.10 -39.99
C GLU A 168 -33.42 18.39 -40.26
N ILE A 169 -34.27 18.43 -39.23
CA ILE A 169 -35.69 18.82 -39.35
C ILE A 169 -35.80 20.29 -39.78
N ALA A 170 -35.02 21.19 -39.18
CA ALA A 170 -35.02 22.61 -39.53
C ALA A 170 -34.57 22.83 -40.98
N ALA A 171 -33.50 22.16 -41.42
CA ALA A 171 -33.01 22.23 -42.79
C ALA A 171 -33.99 21.61 -43.80
N SER A 172 -34.71 20.55 -43.42
CA SER A 172 -35.76 19.93 -44.24
C SER A 172 -36.98 20.86 -44.41
N ASN A 173 -37.36 21.58 -43.35
CA ASN A 173 -38.45 22.56 -43.40
C ASN A 173 -38.09 23.83 -44.19
N GLU A 174 -36.81 24.25 -44.19
CA GLU A 174 -36.34 25.39 -45.00
C GLU A 174 -36.09 25.01 -46.48
N GLY A 175 -35.80 23.73 -46.77
CA GLY A 175 -35.67 23.22 -48.15
C GLY A 175 -36.99 22.94 -48.87
N GLY A 176 -38.13 23.10 -48.19
CA GLY A 176 -39.46 22.90 -48.73
C GLY A 176 -40.12 24.20 -49.19
N ILE A 177 -39.75 24.69 -50.38
CA ILE A 177 -40.57 25.30 -51.43
C ILE A 177 -39.62 25.98 -52.43
N GLU A 178 -39.46 25.40 -53.62
CA GLU A 178 -39.69 26.10 -54.89
C GLU A 178 -40.16 25.06 -55.93
N ARG A 179 -41.44 25.16 -56.31
CA ARG A 179 -41.99 24.65 -57.56
C ARG A 179 -42.56 25.84 -58.31
#